data_AF-A0A841ITX8-F1
#
_entry.id   AF-A0A841ITX8-F1
#
_cell.length_a   1.000
_cell.length_b   1.000
_cell.length_c   1.000
_cell.angle_alpha   90.00
_cell.angle_beta   90.00
_cell.angle_gamma   90.00
#
_symmetry.space_group_name_H-M   'P 1'
#
loop_
_entity.id
_entity.type
_entity.pdbx_description
1 polymer ?
#
loop_
_entity_poly.entity_id
_entity_poly.type
_entity_poly.pdbx_seq_one_letter_code
_entity_poly.pdbx_strand_id
1 'polypeptide(L)'
;MGEEGQARLHALVAMAEDGYSMFNRLKKPAKRATWSRFKAQAAYMAEVDAIGDTHAWLEGVAPTKVTDFAGEAAAQDADTLSRYDPVKRLALVVCLVHTARMRTRDDLTQMLCKRVAANTKKAKDELEEIRHRQRAVNEHLIGTYRGVLERLDPNAPEAVEQAGEFAAQFADIEEVSAFHGDNYEVLVHRFFKKDRAVMFDLVGHLELKATSSDGSVLVALEHAREYAAKRRDFIPLPPPTEEDDPGSGIGFASGNWRRVVCDRRYPGMVERRTGDIAVVGSGEYADWSEHLLSCSECEQRLAAFCAKVGLPKTAEGFVDHLKHQHLDASMELESGYADNTDLFIDDGVPRLRRRRVPGAPQAAEKLFEAIEARMPERSLLGIAARTAYWLGWHHCFGPASGADLKIRDVLGRYALAVFTGGINLGPYEAAKHIAGVSARELSMVRNRHIDLAKLNAAIAAVVNAFNGLDVVKAWGDGTSVAADGT
;
A
#
# COMPACT_ATOMS: atom_id res chain seq x y z
N MET A 1 2.07 -2.02 -34.89
CA MET A 1 2.95 -3.18 -34.69
C MET A 1 3.32 -3.79 -36.05
N GLY A 2 4.61 -4.02 -36.33
CA GLY A 2 5.08 -4.66 -37.58
C GLY A 2 5.09 -6.20 -37.53
N GLU A 3 5.39 -6.85 -38.65
CA GLU A 3 5.37 -8.33 -38.81
C GLU A 3 6.27 -9.06 -37.81
N GLU A 4 7.44 -8.51 -37.50
CA GLU A 4 8.38 -9.09 -36.55
C GLU A 4 7.83 -9.15 -35.12
N GLY A 5 7.07 -8.12 -34.71
CA GLY A 5 6.39 -8.09 -33.41
C GLY A 5 5.28 -9.15 -33.32
N GLN A 6 4.54 -9.35 -34.41
CA GLN A 6 3.52 -10.40 -34.49
C GLN A 6 4.13 -11.80 -34.38
N ALA A 7 5.26 -12.04 -35.06
CA ALA A 7 5.99 -13.32 -35.00
C ALA A 7 6.47 -13.62 -33.58
N ARG A 8 7.05 -12.64 -32.87
CA ARG A 8 7.46 -12.81 -31.46
C ARG A 8 6.29 -13.17 -30.56
N LEU A 9 5.15 -12.50 -30.69
CA LEU A 9 3.96 -12.77 -29.87
C LEU A 9 3.35 -14.15 -30.16
N HIS A 10 3.39 -14.60 -31.40
CA HIS A 10 2.97 -15.96 -31.74
C HIS A 10 3.89 -17.02 -31.14
N ALA A 11 5.20 -16.78 -31.11
CA ALA A 11 6.17 -17.69 -30.49
C ALA A 11 5.96 -17.86 -28.98
N LEU A 12 5.38 -16.87 -28.28
CA LEU A 12 5.09 -16.97 -26.83
C LEU A 12 4.09 -18.07 -26.49
N VAL A 13 3.17 -18.36 -27.40
CA VAL A 13 2.10 -19.35 -27.23
C VAL A 13 2.57 -20.75 -27.65
N ALA A 14 3.64 -20.84 -28.47
CA ALA A 14 4.25 -22.11 -28.82
C ALA A 14 4.90 -22.77 -27.58
N MET A 15 4.80 -24.10 -27.50
CA MET A 15 5.42 -24.85 -26.40
C MET A 15 6.93 -24.92 -26.57
N ALA A 16 7.67 -24.57 -25.52
CA ALA A 16 9.11 -24.84 -25.45
C ALA A 16 9.36 -26.34 -25.19
N GLU A 17 10.57 -26.82 -25.53
CA GLU A 17 11.00 -28.22 -25.34
C GLU A 17 10.85 -28.71 -23.88
N ASP A 18 10.89 -27.78 -22.92
CA ASP A 18 10.81 -28.02 -21.48
C ASP A 18 9.36 -28.15 -20.94
N GLY A 19 8.35 -28.09 -21.81
CA GLY A 19 6.93 -28.19 -21.44
C GLY A 19 6.31 -26.90 -20.84
N TYR A 20 7.08 -25.82 -20.69
CA TYR A 20 6.60 -24.52 -20.22
C TYR A 20 6.80 -23.42 -21.28
N SER A 21 5.71 -22.86 -21.81
CA SER A 21 5.79 -21.70 -22.69
C SER A 21 6.02 -20.39 -21.92
N MET A 22 6.69 -19.42 -22.56
CA MET A 22 6.85 -18.06 -22.01
C MET A 22 5.49 -17.45 -21.63
N PHE A 23 4.42 -17.76 -22.37
CA PHE A 23 3.05 -17.40 -22.01
C PHE A 23 2.63 -17.82 -20.58
N ASN A 24 3.02 -19.00 -20.12
CA ASN A 24 2.75 -19.43 -18.75
C ASN A 24 3.60 -18.69 -17.71
N ARG A 25 4.80 -18.24 -18.10
CA ARG A 25 5.67 -17.45 -17.23
C ARG A 25 5.13 -16.04 -17.01
N LEU A 26 4.61 -15.40 -18.06
CA LEU A 26 4.00 -14.05 -18.03
C LEU A 26 2.91 -13.90 -16.95
N LYS A 27 2.22 -14.99 -16.63
CA LYS A 27 1.13 -15.01 -15.65
C LYS A 27 1.60 -15.04 -14.20
N LYS A 28 2.84 -15.46 -13.94
CA LYS A 28 3.33 -15.74 -12.59
C LYS A 28 3.97 -14.48 -11.98
N PRO A 29 3.56 -14.07 -10.77
CA PRO A 29 4.20 -12.96 -10.06
C PRO A 29 5.63 -13.31 -9.63
N ALA A 30 6.38 -12.30 -9.16
CA ALA A 30 7.69 -12.50 -8.58
C ALA A 30 7.65 -13.40 -7.33
N LYS A 31 8.78 -14.05 -7.09
CA LYS A 31 9.03 -14.85 -5.88
C LYS A 31 9.54 -13.93 -4.76
N ARG A 32 9.54 -14.41 -3.50
CA ARG A 32 10.01 -13.67 -2.30
C ARG A 32 11.33 -12.90 -2.54
N ALA A 33 11.45 -11.72 -1.94
CA ALA A 33 12.63 -10.86 -2.00
C ALA A 33 13.90 -11.50 -1.39
N THR A 34 14.69 -12.21 -2.21
CA THR A 34 16.03 -12.70 -1.87
C THR A 34 17.02 -12.37 -2.98
N TRP A 35 18.32 -12.34 -2.68
CA TRP A 35 19.37 -11.93 -3.63
C TRP A 35 19.35 -12.65 -4.98
N SER A 36 19.34 -13.98 -4.96
CA SER A 36 19.24 -14.78 -6.20
C SER A 36 17.95 -14.50 -6.98
N ARG A 37 16.87 -14.12 -6.29
CA ARG A 37 15.58 -13.81 -6.90
C ARG A 37 15.50 -12.40 -7.43
N PHE A 38 16.22 -11.44 -6.85
CA PHE A 38 16.34 -10.08 -7.40
C PHE A 38 16.97 -10.08 -8.78
N LYS A 39 18.14 -10.72 -8.93
CA LYS A 39 18.81 -10.82 -10.23
C LYS A 39 17.96 -11.58 -11.26
N ALA A 40 17.33 -12.68 -10.84
CA ALA A 40 16.43 -13.43 -11.71
C ALA A 40 15.19 -12.60 -12.11
N GLN A 41 14.67 -11.74 -11.23
CA GLN A 41 13.55 -10.87 -11.54
C GLN A 41 13.95 -9.74 -12.50
N ALA A 42 15.12 -9.13 -12.30
CA ALA A 42 15.65 -8.13 -13.23
C ALA A 42 15.92 -8.71 -14.62
N ALA A 43 16.52 -9.91 -14.69
CA ALA A 43 16.70 -10.64 -15.95
C ALA A 43 15.35 -10.94 -16.63
N TYR A 44 14.37 -11.40 -15.85
CA TYR A 44 13.03 -11.65 -16.35
C TYR A 44 12.33 -10.38 -16.85
N MET A 45 12.49 -9.24 -16.17
CA MET A 45 11.97 -7.96 -16.65
C MET A 45 12.57 -7.59 -18.01
N ALA A 46 13.89 -7.78 -18.19
CA ALA A 46 14.56 -7.55 -19.46
C ALA A 46 14.06 -8.50 -20.58
N GLU A 47 13.80 -9.78 -20.25
CA GLU A 47 13.20 -10.73 -21.20
C GLU A 47 11.80 -10.29 -21.64
N VAL A 48 10.97 -9.81 -20.71
CA VAL A 48 9.62 -9.32 -21.03
C VAL A 48 9.68 -8.02 -21.83
N ASP A 49 10.61 -7.12 -21.54
CA ASP A 49 10.80 -5.88 -22.29
C ASP A 49 11.30 -6.13 -23.72
N ALA A 50 12.10 -7.17 -23.94
CA ALA A 50 12.60 -7.58 -25.26
C ALA A 50 11.48 -8.07 -26.20
N ILE A 51 10.30 -8.43 -25.66
CA ILE A 51 9.14 -8.83 -26.48
C ILE A 51 8.72 -7.65 -27.40
N GLY A 52 8.80 -6.43 -26.90
CA GLY A 52 8.55 -5.21 -27.66
C GLY A 52 7.71 -4.19 -26.89
N ASP A 53 7.69 -2.96 -27.43
CA ASP A 53 7.03 -1.82 -26.80
C ASP A 53 5.50 -1.92 -26.92
N THR A 54 4.89 -2.52 -25.91
CA THR A 54 3.44 -2.67 -25.84
C THR A 54 2.72 -1.37 -25.55
N HIS A 55 3.40 -0.33 -25.04
CA HIS A 55 2.79 0.99 -24.82
C HIS A 55 2.44 1.62 -26.16
N ALA A 56 3.40 1.64 -27.10
CA ALA A 56 3.17 2.10 -28.47
C ALA A 56 2.12 1.24 -29.21
N TRP A 57 2.03 -0.07 -28.92
CA TRP A 57 1.06 -0.94 -29.61
C TRP A 57 -0.38 -0.78 -29.10
N LEU A 58 -0.57 -0.30 -27.87
CA LEU A 58 -1.87 -0.12 -27.22
C LEU A 58 -2.25 1.36 -27.09
N GLU A 59 -1.53 2.26 -27.76
CA GLU A 59 -1.85 3.68 -27.78
C GLU A 59 -3.30 3.90 -28.27
N GLY A 60 -4.07 4.68 -27.51
CA GLY A 60 -5.48 4.94 -27.76
C GLY A 60 -6.45 3.84 -27.32
N VAL A 61 -5.96 2.71 -26.80
CA VAL A 61 -6.82 1.66 -26.22
C VAL A 61 -7.15 2.00 -24.77
N ALA A 62 -8.43 1.96 -24.40
CA ALA A 62 -8.86 2.23 -23.03
C ALA A 62 -8.18 1.28 -22.02
N PRO A 63 -7.60 1.76 -20.91
CA PRO A 63 -6.90 0.93 -19.92
C PRO A 63 -7.76 -0.21 -19.34
N THR A 64 -9.07 0.04 -19.20
CA THR A 64 -10.04 -0.98 -18.77
C THR A 64 -10.12 -2.14 -19.76
N LYS A 65 -10.13 -1.86 -21.07
CA LYS A 65 -10.11 -2.91 -22.11
C LYS A 65 -8.81 -3.69 -22.12
N VAL A 66 -7.68 -3.02 -21.93
CA VAL A 66 -6.38 -3.69 -21.80
C VAL A 66 -6.40 -4.66 -20.62
N THR A 67 -6.93 -4.22 -19.48
CA THR A 67 -7.05 -5.04 -18.27
C THR A 67 -7.98 -6.24 -18.47
N ASP A 68 -9.15 -6.02 -19.08
CA ASP A 68 -10.12 -7.07 -19.39
C ASP A 68 -9.51 -8.15 -20.30
N PHE A 69 -8.86 -7.73 -21.39
CA PHE A 69 -8.24 -8.62 -22.36
C PHE A 69 -7.02 -9.36 -21.79
N ALA A 70 -6.21 -8.69 -20.97
CA ALA A 70 -5.14 -9.36 -20.23
C ALA A 70 -5.68 -10.41 -19.27
N GLY A 71 -6.80 -10.12 -18.59
CA GLY A 71 -7.52 -11.06 -17.73
C GLY A 71 -8.05 -12.27 -18.48
N GLU A 72 -8.70 -12.06 -19.64
CA GLU A 72 -9.16 -13.14 -20.53
C GLU A 72 -7.98 -14.02 -20.96
N ALA A 73 -6.88 -13.42 -21.42
CA ALA A 73 -5.68 -14.13 -21.82
C ALA A 73 -5.06 -14.95 -20.66
N ALA A 74 -5.00 -14.38 -19.47
CA ALA A 74 -4.44 -15.05 -18.29
C ALA A 74 -5.23 -16.31 -17.91
N ALA A 75 -6.56 -16.29 -18.09
CA ALA A 75 -7.46 -17.40 -17.75
C ALA A 75 -7.40 -18.61 -18.70
N GLN A 76 -6.89 -18.44 -19.92
CA GLN A 76 -6.76 -19.53 -20.92
C GLN A 76 -5.42 -20.25 -20.83
N ASP A 77 -5.32 -21.52 -21.21
CA ASP A 77 -4.02 -22.17 -21.45
C ASP A 77 -3.53 -21.94 -22.89
N ALA A 78 -2.26 -22.27 -23.16
CA ALA A 78 -1.64 -22.03 -24.46
C ALA A 78 -2.33 -22.80 -25.61
N ASP A 79 -2.76 -24.04 -25.37
CA ASP A 79 -3.51 -24.85 -26.34
C ASP A 79 -4.85 -24.18 -26.70
N THR A 80 -5.62 -23.75 -25.71
CA THR A 80 -6.90 -23.07 -25.92
C THR A 80 -6.70 -21.76 -26.67
N LEU A 81 -5.71 -20.96 -26.28
CA LEU A 81 -5.41 -19.68 -26.92
C LEU A 81 -4.92 -19.87 -28.36
N SER A 82 -4.23 -20.97 -28.68
CA SER A 82 -3.74 -21.27 -30.03
C SER A 82 -4.86 -21.45 -31.05
N ARG A 83 -6.05 -21.87 -30.59
CA ARG A 83 -7.26 -22.13 -31.40
C ARG A 83 -8.10 -20.88 -31.65
N TYR A 84 -7.77 -19.76 -31.03
CA TYR A 84 -8.50 -18.51 -31.24
C TYR A 84 -8.17 -17.93 -32.62
N ASP A 85 -9.08 -17.12 -33.14
CA ASP A 85 -8.82 -16.30 -34.33
C ASP A 85 -7.48 -15.56 -34.18
N PRO A 86 -6.61 -15.51 -35.21
CA PRO A 86 -5.28 -14.93 -35.10
C PRO A 86 -5.26 -13.48 -34.60
N VAL A 87 -6.24 -12.67 -35.01
CA VAL A 87 -6.34 -11.25 -34.62
C VAL A 87 -6.76 -11.16 -33.15
N LYS A 88 -7.78 -11.92 -32.74
CA LYS A 88 -8.20 -11.98 -31.34
C LYS A 88 -7.07 -12.47 -30.44
N ARG A 89 -6.38 -13.54 -30.85
CA ARG A 89 -5.25 -14.11 -30.13
C ARG A 89 -4.15 -13.08 -29.92
N LEU A 90 -3.79 -12.36 -30.98
CA LEU A 90 -2.77 -11.31 -30.92
C LEU A 90 -3.16 -10.19 -29.94
N ALA A 91 -4.40 -9.69 -30.00
CA ALA A 91 -4.89 -8.66 -29.10
C ALA A 91 -4.81 -9.09 -27.62
N LEU A 92 -5.24 -10.31 -27.31
CA LEU A 92 -5.19 -10.89 -25.96
C LEU A 92 -3.74 -11.05 -25.45
N VAL A 93 -2.83 -11.57 -26.28
CA VAL A 93 -1.41 -11.76 -25.90
C VAL A 93 -0.71 -10.42 -25.71
N VAL A 94 -0.95 -9.42 -26.57
CA VAL A 94 -0.39 -8.07 -26.40
C VAL A 94 -0.81 -7.47 -25.06
N CYS A 95 -2.09 -7.55 -24.71
CA CYS A 95 -2.58 -7.05 -23.42
C CYS A 95 -1.94 -7.79 -22.24
N LEU A 96 -1.80 -9.12 -22.33
CA LEU A 96 -1.11 -9.90 -21.29
C LEU A 96 0.36 -9.51 -21.13
N VAL A 97 1.09 -9.32 -22.24
CA VAL A 97 2.49 -8.87 -22.21
C VAL A 97 2.58 -7.48 -21.61
N HIS A 98 1.67 -6.56 -21.97
CA HIS A 98 1.61 -5.24 -21.37
C HIS A 98 1.43 -5.28 -19.85
N THR A 99 0.47 -6.07 -19.35
CA THR A 99 0.30 -6.28 -17.91
C THR A 99 1.53 -6.93 -17.26
N ALA A 100 2.21 -7.86 -17.95
CA ALA A 100 3.44 -8.46 -17.44
C ALA A 100 4.61 -7.46 -17.38
N ARG A 101 4.73 -6.53 -18.34
CA ARG A 101 5.72 -5.45 -18.32
C ARG A 101 5.51 -4.51 -17.14
N MET A 102 4.27 -4.12 -16.86
CA MET A 102 3.93 -3.32 -15.68
C MET A 102 4.25 -4.08 -14.39
N ARG A 103 3.75 -5.31 -14.29
CA ARG A 103 3.92 -6.16 -13.09
C ARG A 103 5.38 -6.44 -12.77
N THR A 104 6.24 -6.67 -13.77
CA THR A 104 7.65 -6.98 -13.51
C THR A 104 8.40 -5.81 -12.88
N ARG A 105 8.07 -4.58 -13.28
CA ARG A 105 8.57 -3.34 -12.67
C ARG A 105 8.01 -3.15 -11.26
N ASP A 106 6.70 -3.35 -11.08
CA ASP A 106 6.06 -3.26 -9.76
C ASP A 106 6.65 -4.28 -8.78
N ASP A 107 6.83 -5.53 -9.22
CA ASP A 107 7.46 -6.60 -8.45
C ASP A 107 8.88 -6.20 -8.01
N LEU A 108 9.69 -5.69 -8.93
CA LEU A 108 11.07 -5.29 -8.65
C LEU A 108 11.13 -4.12 -7.65
N THR A 109 10.26 -3.13 -7.83
CA THR A 109 10.08 -1.97 -6.95
C THR A 109 9.60 -2.40 -5.56
N GLN A 110 8.61 -3.28 -5.50
CA GLN A 110 8.12 -3.82 -4.23
C GLN A 110 9.20 -4.61 -3.50
N MET A 111 10.01 -5.40 -4.21
CA MET A 111 11.12 -6.13 -3.59
C MET A 111 12.16 -5.14 -3.02
N LEU A 112 12.47 -4.03 -3.72
CA LEU A 112 13.33 -2.96 -3.22
C LEU A 112 12.76 -2.34 -1.94
N CYS A 113 11.49 -1.90 -1.97
CA CYS A 113 10.80 -1.30 -0.83
C CYS A 113 10.78 -2.24 0.39
N LYS A 114 10.46 -3.53 0.17
CA LYS A 114 10.49 -4.56 1.23
C LYS A 114 11.89 -4.73 1.81
N ARG A 115 12.94 -4.64 1.00
CA ARG A 115 14.32 -4.76 1.48
C ARG A 115 14.75 -3.55 2.30
N VAL A 116 14.44 -2.33 1.84
CA VAL A 116 14.64 -1.09 2.60
C VAL A 116 13.92 -1.18 3.95
N ALA A 117 12.63 -1.53 3.94
CA ALA A 117 11.83 -1.67 5.14
C ALA A 117 12.41 -2.71 6.12
N ALA A 118 12.90 -3.84 5.63
CA ALA A 118 13.52 -4.88 6.46
C ALA A 118 14.82 -4.39 7.12
N ASN A 119 15.65 -3.61 6.43
CA ASN A 119 16.87 -3.03 7.00
C ASN A 119 16.55 -1.94 8.03
N THR A 120 15.57 -1.08 7.73
CA THR A 120 15.08 -0.08 8.67
C THR A 120 14.48 -0.74 9.93
N LYS A 121 13.73 -1.83 9.78
CA LYS A 121 13.21 -2.59 10.92
C LYS A 121 14.34 -3.12 11.80
N LYS A 122 15.36 -3.76 11.22
CA LYS A 122 16.53 -4.24 11.99
C LYS A 122 17.24 -3.12 12.74
N ALA A 123 17.35 -1.93 12.14
CA ALA A 123 17.94 -0.77 12.79
C ALA A 123 17.11 -0.31 14.00
N LYS A 124 15.79 -0.33 13.89
CA LYS A 124 14.87 -0.02 15.00
C LYS A 124 14.95 -1.08 16.10
N ASP A 125 14.91 -2.36 15.73
CA ASP A 125 15.03 -3.47 16.68
C ASP A 125 16.38 -3.39 17.45
N GLU A 126 17.49 -3.08 16.76
CA GLU A 126 18.79 -2.87 17.40
C GLU A 126 18.83 -1.63 18.31
N LEU A 127 18.14 -0.55 17.94
CA LEU A 127 18.00 0.62 18.82
C LEU A 127 17.23 0.28 20.11
N GLU A 128 16.18 -0.54 20.01
CA GLU A 128 15.44 -1.03 21.18
C GLU A 128 16.34 -1.88 22.09
N GLU A 129 17.14 -2.79 21.53
CA GLU A 129 18.12 -3.58 22.28
C GLU A 129 19.20 -2.72 22.94
N ILE A 130 19.70 -1.69 22.25
CA ILE A 130 20.62 -0.71 22.85
C ILE A 130 19.94 -0.01 24.04
N ARG A 131 18.70 0.46 23.89
CA ARG A 131 17.94 1.09 24.98
C ARG A 131 17.69 0.16 26.15
N HIS A 132 17.47 -1.14 25.91
CA HIS A 132 17.32 -2.12 26.97
C HIS A 132 18.62 -2.32 27.74
N ARG A 133 19.76 -2.45 27.04
CA ARG A 133 21.08 -2.53 27.69
C ARG A 133 21.41 -1.26 28.47
N GLN A 134 21.14 -0.08 27.91
CA GLN A 134 21.35 1.20 28.56
C GLN A 134 20.51 1.38 29.82
N ARG A 135 19.26 0.91 29.83
CA ARG A 135 18.42 0.91 31.04
C ARG A 135 19.03 0.08 32.16
N ALA A 136 19.52 -1.12 31.85
CA ALA A 136 20.19 -1.97 32.82
C ALA A 136 21.48 -1.33 33.39
N VAL A 137 22.28 -0.69 32.53
CA VAL A 137 23.50 0.04 32.96
C VAL A 137 23.13 1.24 33.83
N ASN A 138 22.12 2.03 33.45
CA ASN A 138 21.67 3.16 34.25
C ASN A 138 21.10 2.75 35.61
N GLU A 139 20.31 1.66 35.68
CA GLU A 139 19.84 1.11 36.96
C GLU A 139 21.00 0.66 37.85
N HIS A 140 22.02 0.04 37.26
CA HIS A 140 23.24 -0.34 37.97
C HIS A 140 24.00 0.89 38.49
N LEU A 141 24.22 1.91 37.65
CA LEU A 141 24.86 3.17 38.02
C LEU A 141 24.11 3.90 39.14
N ILE A 142 22.78 3.97 39.07
CA ILE A 142 21.93 4.56 40.12
C ILE A 142 22.06 3.76 41.43
N GLY A 143 22.11 2.43 41.35
CA GLY A 143 22.34 1.56 42.51
C GLY A 143 23.70 1.81 43.16
N THR A 144 24.76 1.91 42.36
CA THR A 144 26.12 2.20 42.83
C THR A 144 26.21 3.60 43.43
N TYR A 145 25.62 4.62 42.78
CA TYR A 145 25.56 5.98 43.32
C TYR A 145 24.79 6.05 44.64
N ARG A 146 23.67 5.32 44.77
CA ARG A 146 22.93 5.21 46.04
C ARG A 146 23.81 4.58 47.12
N GLY A 147 24.50 3.50 46.82
CA GLY A 147 25.40 2.83 47.77
C GLY A 147 26.59 3.71 48.21
N VAL A 148 27.09 4.58 47.33
CA VAL A 148 28.10 5.59 47.68
C VAL A 148 27.50 6.68 48.56
N LEU A 149 26.32 7.20 48.23
CA LEU A 149 25.60 8.20 49.04
C LEU A 149 25.22 7.69 50.42
N GLU A 150 24.86 6.42 50.56
CA GLU A 150 24.55 5.77 51.85
C GLU A 150 25.79 5.53 52.72
N ARG A 151 27.00 5.53 52.13
CA ARG A 151 28.28 5.31 52.82
C ARG A 151 29.09 6.59 53.04
N LEU A 152 28.61 7.73 52.56
CA LEU A 152 29.19 9.04 52.86
C LEU A 152 28.82 9.46 54.28
N ASP A 153 29.51 8.88 55.27
CA ASP A 153 29.76 9.55 56.54
C ASP A 153 30.75 10.71 56.26
N PRO A 154 30.43 11.97 56.57
CA PRO A 154 31.22 13.14 56.18
C PRO A 154 32.67 13.21 56.71
N ASN A 155 33.19 12.18 57.38
CA ASN A 155 34.53 12.16 57.99
C ASN A 155 35.42 10.95 57.66
N ALA A 156 35.14 10.13 56.65
CA ALA A 156 36.00 8.98 56.30
C ALA A 156 36.86 9.23 55.03
N PRO A 157 38.21 9.16 55.11
CA PRO A 157 39.13 9.47 54.00
C PRO A 157 39.48 8.28 53.07
N GLU A 158 38.62 7.26 52.96
CA GLU A 158 38.93 6.03 52.20
C GLU A 158 38.08 5.83 50.93
N ALA A 159 37.23 6.78 50.54
CA ALA A 159 36.27 6.59 49.44
C ALA A 159 36.81 6.81 48.01
N VAL A 160 38.13 7.00 47.81
CA VAL A 160 38.67 7.50 46.52
C VAL A 160 39.45 6.44 45.71
N GLU A 161 39.63 5.21 46.22
CA GLU A 161 40.38 4.17 45.49
C GLU A 161 39.56 3.38 44.44
N GLN A 162 38.24 3.61 44.36
CA GLN A 162 37.37 3.07 43.28
C GLN A 162 37.27 4.01 42.05
N ALA A 163 38.16 5.00 41.92
CA ALA A 163 38.18 5.92 40.77
C ALA A 163 38.49 5.25 39.41
N GLY A 164 39.03 4.03 39.40
CA GLY A 164 39.26 3.25 38.18
C GLY A 164 37.99 2.78 37.47
N GLU A 165 36.87 2.59 38.19
CA GLU A 165 35.57 2.23 37.62
C GLU A 165 34.88 3.43 36.94
N PHE A 166 35.17 4.66 37.36
CA PHE A 166 34.56 5.87 36.80
C PHE A 166 34.94 6.14 35.35
N ALA A 167 36.16 5.79 34.91
CA ALA A 167 36.57 5.98 33.51
C ALA A 167 35.83 5.03 32.55
N ALA A 168 35.58 3.79 32.97
CA ALA A 168 34.75 2.84 32.24
C ALA A 168 33.28 3.29 32.24
N GLN A 169 32.76 3.74 33.39
CA GLN A 169 31.41 4.29 33.50
C GLN A 169 31.23 5.59 32.68
N PHE A 170 32.27 6.42 32.52
CA PHE A 170 32.22 7.62 31.68
C PHE A 170 32.20 7.27 30.18
N ALA A 171 32.94 6.23 29.77
CA ALA A 171 32.85 5.69 28.40
C ALA A 171 31.47 5.08 28.13
N ASP A 172 30.89 4.38 29.10
CA ASP A 172 29.51 3.88 29.04
C ASP A 172 28.50 5.04 28.94
N ILE A 173 28.72 6.15 29.64
CA ILE A 173 27.89 7.37 29.56
C ILE A 173 28.04 8.07 28.20
N GLU A 174 29.23 8.12 27.59
CA GLU A 174 29.40 8.65 26.24
C GLU A 174 28.73 7.77 25.17
N GLU A 175 28.79 6.44 25.32
CA GLU A 175 28.03 5.50 24.48
C GLU A 175 26.51 5.68 24.67
N VAL A 176 26.05 5.91 25.90
CA VAL A 176 24.65 6.25 26.23
C VAL A 176 24.23 7.56 25.55
N SER A 177 25.10 8.57 25.53
CA SER A 177 24.84 9.87 24.91
C SER A 177 24.71 9.84 23.39
N ALA A 178 25.46 8.95 22.72
CA ALA A 178 25.44 8.80 21.27
C ALA A 178 24.09 8.33 20.70
N PHE A 179 23.25 7.67 21.51
CA PHE A 179 21.94 7.13 21.11
C PHE A 179 20.76 7.77 21.86
N HIS A 180 20.96 8.91 22.53
CA HIS A 180 19.85 9.68 23.08
C HIS A 180 18.95 10.20 21.94
N GLY A 181 17.70 9.73 21.90
CA GLY A 181 16.68 10.08 20.91
C GLY A 181 16.22 8.90 20.05
N ASP A 182 15.24 9.13 19.17
CA ASP A 182 14.69 8.13 18.24
C ASP A 182 15.54 7.98 16.96
N ASN A 183 16.87 8.01 17.11
CA ASN A 183 17.82 8.17 16.01
C ASN A 183 18.32 6.82 15.45
N TYR A 184 17.38 5.96 15.00
CA TYR A 184 17.72 4.67 14.40
C TYR A 184 18.48 4.82 13.08
N GLU A 185 18.44 5.99 12.44
CA GLU A 185 19.04 6.32 11.14
C GLU A 185 20.55 6.04 11.11
N VAL A 186 21.26 6.26 12.23
CA VAL A 186 22.70 5.97 12.36
C VAL A 186 23.00 4.49 12.18
N LEU A 187 22.10 3.63 12.69
CA LEU A 187 22.25 2.17 12.62
C LEU A 187 21.89 1.63 11.24
N VAL A 188 21.07 2.35 10.47
CA VAL A 188 20.63 1.91 9.14
C VAL A 188 21.82 1.69 8.20
N HIS A 189 22.84 2.56 8.24
CA HIS A 189 24.05 2.40 7.43
C HIS A 189 24.72 1.01 7.58
N ARG A 190 24.74 0.46 8.80
CA ARG A 190 25.33 -0.86 9.09
C ARG A 190 24.61 -1.99 8.35
N PHE A 191 23.29 -1.94 8.30
CA PHE A 191 22.47 -2.93 7.61
C PHE A 191 22.48 -2.73 6.09
N PHE A 192 22.56 -1.48 5.63
CA PHE A 192 22.61 -1.14 4.20
C PHE A 192 23.96 -1.45 3.55
N LYS A 193 25.07 -1.43 4.28
CA LYS A 193 26.41 -1.65 3.71
C LYS A 193 26.52 -2.96 2.92
N LYS A 194 25.89 -4.04 3.39
CA LYS A 194 25.87 -5.35 2.71
C LYS A 194 25.03 -5.35 1.45
N ASP A 195 24.04 -4.46 1.37
CA ASP A 195 23.05 -4.44 0.31
C ASP A 195 23.33 -3.36 -0.74
N ARG A 196 24.17 -2.37 -0.40
CA ARG A 196 24.43 -1.15 -1.19
C ARG A 196 24.61 -1.40 -2.68
N ALA A 197 25.53 -2.30 -3.07
CA ALA A 197 25.84 -2.55 -4.46
C ALA A 197 24.62 -3.03 -5.25
N VAL A 198 23.82 -3.90 -4.66
CA VAL A 198 22.65 -4.47 -5.33
C VAL A 198 21.46 -3.50 -5.29
N MET A 199 21.32 -2.67 -4.26
CA MET A 199 20.29 -1.62 -4.26
C MET A 199 20.53 -0.64 -5.42
N PHE A 200 21.79 -0.25 -5.68
CA PHE A 200 22.14 0.58 -6.84
C PHE A 200 21.96 -0.13 -8.18
N ASP A 201 22.32 -1.42 -8.26
CA ASP A 201 22.10 -2.26 -9.45
C ASP A 201 20.60 -2.35 -9.78
N LEU A 202 19.77 -2.62 -8.77
CA LEU A 202 18.32 -2.74 -8.92
C LEU A 202 17.68 -1.42 -9.35
N VAL A 203 18.01 -0.32 -8.66
CA VAL A 203 17.54 1.01 -9.05
C VAL A 203 18.01 1.36 -10.47
N GLY A 204 19.19 0.87 -10.89
CA GLY A 204 19.67 1.02 -12.26
C GLY A 204 18.85 0.28 -13.33
N HIS A 205 18.03 -0.70 -12.95
CA HIS A 205 17.10 -1.39 -13.86
C HIS A 205 15.75 -0.67 -13.98
N LEU A 206 15.42 0.26 -13.08
CA LEU A 206 14.16 0.97 -13.06
C LEU A 206 14.34 2.36 -13.69
N GLU A 207 13.42 2.73 -14.57
CA GLU A 207 13.32 4.10 -15.05
C GLU A 207 12.46 4.89 -14.05
N LEU A 208 13.07 5.83 -13.34
CA LEU A 208 12.42 6.61 -12.29
C LEU A 208 12.11 8.02 -12.79
N LYS A 209 10.92 8.52 -12.47
CA LYS A 209 10.44 9.85 -12.84
C LYS A 209 9.92 10.58 -11.60
N ALA A 210 10.18 11.89 -11.52
CA ALA A 210 9.63 12.74 -10.47
C ALA A 210 8.14 13.01 -10.76
N THR A 211 7.29 12.90 -9.74
CA THR A 211 5.85 13.19 -9.83
C THR A 211 5.49 14.60 -9.39
N SER A 212 6.49 15.35 -8.88
CA SER A 212 6.38 16.76 -8.49
C SER A 212 7.39 17.61 -9.25
N SER A 213 7.32 18.94 -9.08
CA SER A 213 8.34 19.87 -9.58
C SER A 213 9.69 19.72 -8.85
N ASP A 214 9.73 19.01 -7.73
CA ASP A 214 10.93 18.75 -6.95
C ASP A 214 11.65 17.49 -7.46
N GLY A 215 12.72 17.70 -8.22
CA GLY A 215 13.61 16.63 -8.73
C GLY A 215 14.73 16.21 -7.77
N SER A 216 14.80 16.76 -6.55
CA SER A 216 15.97 16.65 -5.67
C SER A 216 16.34 15.21 -5.35
N VAL A 217 15.36 14.33 -5.18
CA VAL A 217 15.61 12.90 -4.89
C VAL A 217 16.28 12.18 -6.06
N LEU A 218 15.86 12.47 -7.30
CA LEU A 218 16.46 11.87 -8.49
C LEU A 218 17.89 12.38 -8.71
N VAL A 219 18.11 13.69 -8.56
CA VAL A 219 19.44 14.30 -8.62
C VAL A 219 20.37 13.71 -7.56
N ALA A 220 19.91 13.56 -6.32
CA ALA A 220 20.68 12.95 -5.25
C ALA A 220 20.99 11.47 -5.52
N LEU A 221 20.06 10.72 -6.12
CA LEU A 221 20.24 9.33 -6.50
C LEU A 221 21.27 9.19 -7.63
N GLU A 222 21.17 9.99 -8.68
CA GLU A 222 22.14 10.00 -9.79
C GLU A 222 23.54 10.36 -9.31
N HIS A 223 23.64 11.39 -8.47
CA HIS A 223 24.87 11.75 -7.79
C HIS A 223 25.43 10.57 -6.98
N ALA A 224 24.60 9.92 -6.16
CA ALA A 224 25.03 8.75 -5.39
C ALA A 224 25.50 7.58 -6.28
N ARG A 225 24.89 7.39 -7.46
CA ARG A 225 25.29 6.38 -8.46
C ARG A 225 26.64 6.71 -9.10
N GLU A 226 26.89 7.96 -9.44
CA GLU A 226 28.17 8.40 -10.02
C GLU A 226 29.35 8.13 -9.08
N TYR A 227 29.13 8.27 -7.77
CA TYR A 227 30.13 7.98 -6.76
C TYR A 227 30.06 6.53 -6.24
N ALA A 228 29.14 5.69 -6.72
CA ALA A 228 28.94 4.35 -6.20
C ALA A 228 30.18 3.45 -6.33
N ALA A 229 30.94 3.61 -7.42
CA ALA A 229 32.16 2.85 -7.71
C ALA A 229 33.44 3.50 -7.14
N LYS A 230 33.38 4.76 -6.69
CA LYS A 230 34.53 5.48 -6.16
C LYS A 230 34.78 5.04 -4.72
N ARG A 231 36.00 4.55 -4.42
CA ARG A 231 36.42 4.21 -3.04
C ARG A 231 36.87 5.48 -2.32
N ARG A 232 35.92 6.25 -1.79
CA ARG A 232 36.17 7.42 -0.96
C ARG A 232 35.33 7.32 0.32
N ASP A 233 35.89 7.81 1.42
CA ASP A 233 35.17 7.84 2.70
C ASP A 233 34.08 8.92 2.70
N PHE A 234 34.26 9.98 1.90
CA PHE A 234 33.31 11.08 1.74
C PHE A 234 33.14 11.47 0.27
N ILE A 235 31.93 11.91 -0.08
CA ILE A 235 31.57 12.45 -1.39
C ILE A 235 30.98 13.85 -1.20
N PRO A 236 31.11 14.76 -2.19
CA PRO A 236 30.43 16.04 -2.14
C PRO A 236 28.91 15.85 -1.99
N LEU A 237 28.23 16.83 -1.40
CA LEU A 237 26.77 16.84 -1.42
C LEU A 237 26.26 17.00 -2.87
N PRO A 238 25.09 16.41 -3.20
CA PRO A 238 24.48 16.63 -4.50
C PRO A 238 24.13 18.13 -4.68
N PRO A 239 24.13 18.62 -5.93
CA PRO A 239 23.79 20.01 -6.22
C PRO A 239 22.32 20.29 -5.83
N PRO A 240 21.99 21.52 -5.39
CA PRO A 240 20.61 21.93 -5.20
C PRO A 240 19.84 21.90 -6.53
N THR A 241 18.54 21.64 -6.46
CA THR A 241 17.65 21.61 -7.63
C THR A 241 16.95 22.94 -7.91
N GLU A 242 16.93 23.86 -6.94
CA GLU A 242 16.38 25.20 -7.10
C GLU A 242 17.49 26.25 -6.98
N GLU A 243 17.52 27.24 -7.89
CA GLU A 243 18.55 28.30 -7.91
C GLU A 243 18.49 29.20 -6.65
N ASP A 244 17.32 29.31 -6.02
CA ASP A 244 17.06 30.19 -4.87
C ASP A 244 17.17 29.49 -3.49
N ASP A 245 17.42 28.17 -3.44
CA ASP A 245 17.72 27.44 -2.19
C ASP A 245 19.21 27.04 -2.14
N PRO A 246 20.07 27.80 -1.44
CA PRO A 246 21.49 27.44 -1.28
C PRO A 246 21.72 26.22 -0.36
N GLY A 247 20.64 25.53 0.06
CA GLY A 247 20.70 24.28 0.80
C GLY A 247 21.34 23.11 0.03
N SER A 248 21.73 22.07 0.76
CA SER A 248 22.23 20.82 0.17
C SER A 248 21.15 20.15 -0.70
N GLY A 249 21.51 19.51 -1.82
CA GLY A 249 20.58 18.71 -2.67
C GLY A 249 19.96 17.47 -2.00
N ILE A 250 20.02 17.37 -0.66
CA ILE A 250 19.36 16.37 0.18
C ILE A 250 18.31 17.02 1.10
N GLY A 251 17.75 18.17 0.72
CA GLY A 251 16.72 18.89 1.47
C GLY A 251 15.51 18.01 1.86
N PHE A 252 15.13 17.09 0.98
CA PHE A 252 14.07 16.09 1.24
C PHE A 252 14.35 15.17 2.44
N ALA A 253 15.61 14.93 2.81
CA ALA A 253 15.92 13.97 3.87
C ALA A 253 15.56 14.55 5.26
N SER A 254 15.09 13.70 6.19
CA SER A 254 14.77 14.16 7.56
C SER A 254 16.00 14.77 8.26
N GLY A 255 15.76 15.58 9.28
CA GLY A 255 16.85 16.20 10.06
C GLY A 255 17.77 15.17 10.72
N ASN A 256 17.27 13.98 11.08
CA ASN A 256 18.09 12.87 11.55
C ASN A 256 18.97 12.35 10.41
N TRP A 257 18.39 12.02 9.25
CA TRP A 257 19.12 11.50 8.10
C TRP A 257 20.22 12.44 7.61
N ARG A 258 19.98 13.76 7.57
CA ARG A 258 21.02 14.73 7.24
C ARG A 258 22.15 14.76 8.25
N ARG A 259 21.86 14.66 9.55
CA ARG A 259 22.90 14.55 10.58
C ARG A 259 23.71 13.25 10.50
N VAL A 260 23.14 12.18 9.96
CA VAL A 260 23.86 10.91 9.73
C VAL A 260 24.75 10.99 8.49
N VAL A 261 24.26 11.62 7.42
CA VAL A 261 24.95 11.65 6.13
C VAL A 261 25.94 12.82 6.02
N CYS A 262 25.73 13.91 6.75
CA CYS A 262 26.62 15.07 6.80
C CYS A 262 27.48 15.06 8.07
N ASP A 263 28.78 15.40 7.93
CA ASP A 263 29.66 15.63 9.09
C ASP A 263 29.17 16.84 9.91
N ARG A 264 29.30 16.75 11.24
CA ARG A 264 28.74 17.60 12.30
C ARG A 264 29.20 19.07 12.27
N ARG A 265 30.09 19.42 11.34
CA ARG A 265 30.74 20.75 11.22
C ARG A 265 29.97 21.76 10.34
N TYR A 266 28.89 21.36 9.67
CA TYR A 266 28.08 22.24 8.83
C TYR A 266 26.58 21.91 8.97
N PRO A 267 25.75 22.80 9.58
CA PRO A 267 24.34 22.53 9.81
C PRO A 267 23.42 23.15 8.74
N GLY A 268 22.38 22.43 8.32
CA GLY A 268 21.27 22.94 7.50
C GLY A 268 19.99 22.10 7.68
N MET A 269 18.84 22.77 7.88
CA MET A 269 17.56 22.25 8.42
C MET A 269 16.50 21.84 7.37
N VAL A 270 15.47 21.11 7.86
CA VAL A 270 14.04 20.96 7.43
C VAL A 270 13.58 19.78 6.57
N GLU A 271 12.78 18.94 7.21
CA GLU A 271 12.00 17.76 6.82
C GLU A 271 11.14 17.87 5.56
N ARG A 272 10.97 16.77 4.80
CA ARG A 272 9.68 16.29 4.23
C ARG A 272 9.83 14.86 3.68
N ARG A 273 8.98 13.92 4.09
CA ARG A 273 8.80 12.65 3.37
C ARG A 273 7.90 12.91 2.17
N THR A 274 8.46 12.92 0.98
CA THR A 274 7.69 13.02 -0.26
C THR A 274 7.74 11.71 -1.04
N GLY A 275 6.56 11.22 -1.42
CA GLY A 275 6.35 10.09 -2.32
C GLY A 275 6.47 10.52 -3.78
N ASP A 276 7.53 11.26 -4.11
CA ASP A 276 7.64 12.03 -5.34
C ASP A 276 8.30 11.26 -6.50
N ILE A 277 8.42 9.94 -6.40
CA ILE A 277 9.04 9.11 -7.43
C ILE A 277 8.04 8.06 -7.90
N ALA A 278 7.82 8.04 -9.20
CA ALA A 278 7.15 6.98 -9.93
C ALA A 278 8.13 6.15 -10.75
N VAL A 279 7.71 4.95 -11.13
CA VAL A 279 8.44 4.03 -12.00
C VAL A 279 7.75 4.01 -13.36
N VAL A 280 8.47 4.42 -14.40
CA VAL A 280 7.94 4.51 -15.76
C VAL A 280 7.56 3.12 -16.27
N GLY A 281 6.35 3.01 -16.83
CA GLY A 281 5.81 1.77 -17.38
C GLY A 281 5.43 0.71 -16.33
N SER A 282 5.38 1.07 -15.05
CA SER A 282 4.83 0.22 -13.99
C SER A 282 3.32 0.42 -13.84
N GLY A 283 2.65 -0.35 -12.98
CA GLY A 283 1.21 -0.23 -12.71
C GLY A 283 0.94 0.40 -11.35
N GLU A 284 1.30 -0.30 -10.27
CA GLU A 284 1.09 0.15 -8.88
C GLU A 284 1.99 1.34 -8.48
N TYR A 285 3.20 1.40 -9.04
CA TYR A 285 4.19 2.46 -8.77
C TYR A 285 4.26 3.51 -9.90
N ALA A 286 3.25 3.55 -10.78
CA ALA A 286 3.18 4.49 -11.88
C ALA A 286 2.92 5.93 -11.40
N ASP A 287 3.12 6.90 -12.29
CA ASP A 287 2.76 8.28 -12.03
C ASP A 287 1.23 8.41 -12.06
N TRP A 288 0.62 8.43 -10.88
CA TRP A 288 -0.83 8.53 -10.74
C TRP A 288 -1.41 9.79 -11.38
N SER A 289 -0.60 10.85 -11.55
CA SER A 289 -1.04 12.10 -12.17
C SER A 289 -1.38 11.93 -13.66
N GLU A 290 -0.82 10.92 -14.32
CA GLU A 290 -1.15 10.56 -15.71
C GLU A 290 -2.59 10.04 -15.85
N HIS A 291 -3.25 9.67 -14.75
CA HIS A 291 -4.66 9.29 -14.73
C HIS A 291 -5.60 10.47 -14.44
N LEU A 292 -5.06 11.65 -14.16
CA LEU A 292 -5.85 12.85 -13.93
C LEU A 292 -6.15 13.58 -15.25
N LEU A 293 -7.23 14.35 -15.23
CA LEU A 293 -7.49 15.31 -16.29
C LEU A 293 -6.37 16.34 -16.33
N SER A 294 -5.97 16.73 -17.53
CA SER A 294 -5.04 17.84 -17.69
C SER A 294 -5.60 19.12 -17.07
N CYS A 295 -4.75 20.06 -16.67
CA CYS A 295 -5.19 21.36 -16.17
C CYS A 295 -6.15 22.04 -17.16
N SER A 296 -5.91 21.90 -18.46
CA SER A 296 -6.77 22.46 -19.51
C SER A 296 -8.18 21.87 -19.52
N GLU A 297 -8.31 20.56 -19.31
CA GLU A 297 -9.61 19.88 -19.23
C GLU A 297 -10.32 20.18 -17.91
N CYS A 298 -9.57 20.29 -16.82
CA CYS A 298 -10.07 20.72 -15.51
C CYS A 298 -10.66 22.14 -15.59
N GLU A 299 -9.93 23.09 -16.18
CA GLU A 299 -10.38 24.48 -16.34
C GLU A 299 -11.70 24.57 -17.11
N GLN A 300 -11.84 23.81 -18.20
CA GLN A 300 -13.08 23.76 -18.98
C GLN A 300 -14.29 23.24 -18.17
N ARG A 301 -14.05 22.38 -17.18
CA ARG A 301 -15.10 21.74 -16.36
C ARG A 301 -15.32 22.43 -15.02
N LEU A 302 -14.40 23.28 -14.58
CA LEU A 302 -14.37 23.87 -13.25
C LEU A 302 -15.66 24.60 -12.91
N ALA A 303 -16.17 25.46 -13.81
CA ALA A 303 -17.37 26.24 -13.55
C ALA A 303 -18.62 25.36 -13.32
N ALA A 304 -18.79 24.31 -14.13
CA ALA A 304 -19.90 23.36 -13.99
C ALA A 304 -19.76 22.52 -12.72
N PHE A 305 -18.54 22.08 -12.37
CA PHE A 305 -18.28 21.37 -11.13
C PHE A 305 -18.61 22.24 -9.92
N CYS A 306 -18.05 23.46 -9.84
CA CYS A 306 -18.29 24.44 -8.78
C CYS A 306 -19.79 24.71 -8.59
N ALA A 307 -20.54 24.92 -9.67
CA ALA A 307 -21.99 25.10 -9.60
C ALA A 307 -22.73 23.87 -9.01
N LYS A 308 -22.28 22.65 -9.34
CA LYS A 308 -22.89 21.41 -8.86
C LYS A 308 -22.63 21.16 -7.36
N VAL A 309 -21.43 21.49 -6.88
CA VAL A 309 -21.06 21.28 -5.47
C VAL A 309 -21.33 22.51 -4.59
N GLY A 310 -21.86 23.60 -5.16
CA GLY A 310 -22.15 24.83 -4.42
C GLY A 310 -20.90 25.63 -4.03
N LEU A 311 -19.77 25.41 -4.70
CA LEU A 311 -18.52 26.12 -4.44
C LEU A 311 -18.35 27.33 -5.37
N PRO A 312 -17.69 28.39 -4.93
CA PRO A 312 -17.26 29.47 -5.80
C PRO A 312 -16.28 28.97 -6.88
N LYS A 313 -16.36 29.55 -8.08
CA LYS A 313 -15.51 29.18 -9.22
C LYS A 313 -14.16 29.90 -9.28
N THR A 314 -13.96 30.91 -8.43
CA THR A 314 -12.73 31.70 -8.37
C THR A 314 -11.99 31.43 -7.07
N ALA A 315 -10.66 31.56 -7.10
CA ALA A 315 -9.83 31.38 -5.92
C ALA A 315 -10.21 32.34 -4.79
N GLU A 316 -10.40 33.63 -5.10
CA GLU A 316 -10.83 34.65 -4.14
C GLU A 316 -12.18 34.29 -3.50
N GLY A 317 -13.17 33.94 -4.33
CA GLY A 317 -14.50 33.56 -3.84
C GLY A 317 -14.45 32.31 -2.96
N PHE A 318 -13.63 31.31 -3.32
CA PHE A 318 -13.47 30.08 -2.55
C PHE A 318 -12.82 30.35 -1.19
N VAL A 319 -11.78 31.20 -1.15
CA VAL A 319 -11.15 31.63 0.10
C VAL A 319 -12.15 32.38 0.99
N ASP A 320 -12.92 33.31 0.42
CA ASP A 320 -13.92 34.06 1.17
C ASP A 320 -15.03 33.14 1.70
N HIS A 321 -15.46 32.16 0.92
CA HIS A 321 -16.43 31.16 1.35
C HIS A 321 -15.91 30.33 2.54
N LEU A 322 -14.67 29.85 2.49
CA LEU A 322 -14.06 29.13 3.60
C LEU A 322 -13.92 29.98 4.87
N LYS A 323 -13.54 31.26 4.71
CA LYS A 323 -13.48 32.21 5.84
C LYS A 323 -14.85 32.40 6.49
N HIS A 324 -15.90 32.59 5.68
CA HIS A 324 -17.25 32.72 6.21
C HIS A 324 -17.71 31.43 6.91
N GLN A 325 -17.53 30.25 6.29
CA GLN A 325 -17.86 28.98 6.95
C GLN A 325 -17.14 28.81 8.29
N HIS A 326 -15.86 29.17 8.37
CA HIS A 326 -15.09 29.08 9.61
C HIS A 326 -15.60 30.06 10.68
N LEU A 327 -15.91 31.29 10.30
CA LEU A 327 -16.46 32.31 11.20
C LEU A 327 -17.86 31.93 11.68
N ASP A 328 -18.74 31.47 10.79
CA ASP A 328 -20.09 31.01 11.12
C ASP A 328 -20.03 29.83 12.09
N ALA A 329 -19.18 28.82 11.82
CA ALA A 329 -18.99 27.68 12.72
C ALA A 329 -18.43 28.10 14.09
N SER A 330 -17.55 29.11 14.11
CA SER A 330 -17.00 29.66 15.34
C SER A 330 -18.06 30.43 16.14
N MET A 331 -18.93 31.20 15.48
CA MET A 331 -20.07 31.88 16.11
C MET A 331 -21.11 30.89 16.64
N GLU A 332 -21.41 29.83 15.88
CA GLU A 332 -22.28 28.74 16.32
C GLU A 332 -21.70 28.05 17.56
N LEU A 333 -20.42 27.70 17.52
CA LEU A 333 -19.71 27.11 18.66
C LEU A 333 -19.77 28.02 19.89
N GLU A 334 -19.46 29.32 19.73
CA GLU A 334 -19.49 30.30 20.82
C GLU A 334 -20.90 30.40 21.43
N SER A 335 -21.94 30.46 20.59
CA SER A 335 -23.32 30.56 21.04
C SER A 335 -23.80 29.32 21.80
N GLY A 336 -23.34 28.13 21.40
CA GLY A 336 -23.69 26.86 22.02
C GLY A 336 -22.73 26.40 23.12
N TYR A 337 -21.62 27.10 23.33
CA TYR A 337 -20.56 26.66 24.25
C TYR A 337 -21.05 26.56 25.69
N ALA A 338 -21.84 27.52 26.14
CA ALA A 338 -22.39 27.54 27.50
C ALA A 338 -23.22 26.28 27.83
N ASP A 339 -23.91 25.73 26.82
CA ASP A 339 -24.75 24.53 26.95
C ASP A 339 -23.98 23.23 26.60
N ASN A 340 -22.77 23.34 26.07
CA ASN A 340 -21.97 22.21 25.61
C ASN A 340 -21.16 21.58 26.75
N THR A 341 -21.75 20.59 27.42
CA THR A 341 -21.08 19.86 28.51
C THR A 341 -19.95 18.92 28.06
N ASP A 342 -19.82 18.69 26.75
CA ASP A 342 -18.84 17.76 26.17
C ASP A 342 -17.55 18.46 25.73
N LEU A 343 -17.54 19.78 25.51
CA LEU A 343 -16.37 20.56 25.12
C LEU A 343 -16.00 21.57 26.21
N PHE A 344 -14.74 21.59 26.63
CA PHE A 344 -14.24 22.58 27.57
C PHE A 344 -12.82 23.02 27.19
N ILE A 345 -12.50 24.28 27.48
CA ILE A 345 -11.17 24.86 27.23
C ILE A 345 -10.39 24.87 28.55
N ASP A 346 -9.24 24.19 28.57
CA ASP A 346 -8.36 24.05 29.72
C ASP A 346 -6.98 24.61 29.36
N ASP A 347 -6.54 25.68 30.02
CA ASP A 347 -5.31 26.43 29.71
C ASP A 347 -5.16 26.81 28.21
N GLY A 348 -6.26 27.22 27.58
CA GLY A 348 -6.28 27.59 26.15
C GLY A 348 -6.27 26.42 25.18
N VAL A 349 -6.33 25.17 25.69
CA VAL A 349 -6.38 23.96 24.87
C VAL A 349 -7.81 23.39 24.89
N PRO A 350 -8.48 23.25 23.74
CA PRO A 350 -9.80 22.64 23.68
C PRO A 350 -9.70 21.13 23.98
N ARG A 351 -10.51 20.65 24.92
CA ARG A 351 -10.62 19.24 25.28
C ARG A 351 -12.06 18.76 25.15
N LEU A 352 -12.22 17.63 24.49
CA LEU A 352 -13.51 16.94 24.36
C LEU A 352 -13.61 15.82 25.39
N ARG A 353 -14.69 15.82 26.17
CA ARG A 353 -15.06 14.66 27.00
C ARG A 353 -15.60 13.57 26.10
N ARG A 354 -15.33 12.33 26.49
CA ARG A 354 -15.97 11.17 25.87
C ARG A 354 -17.47 11.25 26.15
N ARG A 355 -18.25 11.50 25.10
CA ARG A 355 -19.71 11.46 25.16
C ARG A 355 -20.16 10.12 25.72
N ARG A 356 -20.73 10.13 26.92
CA ARG A 356 -21.37 8.93 27.50
C ARG A 356 -22.72 8.79 26.83
N VAL A 357 -22.80 7.92 25.83
CA VAL A 357 -24.09 7.53 25.25
C VAL A 357 -24.92 6.93 26.40
N PRO A 358 -26.14 7.41 26.66
CA PRO A 358 -27.05 6.74 27.59
C PRO A 358 -27.13 5.26 27.22
N GLY A 359 -27.13 4.37 28.22
CA GLY A 359 -27.32 2.95 27.98
C GLY A 359 -28.60 2.69 27.16
N ALA A 360 -28.64 1.57 26.44
CA ALA A 360 -29.84 1.20 25.69
C ALA A 360 -31.06 1.20 26.64
N PRO A 361 -32.20 1.82 26.26
CA PRO A 361 -33.39 1.77 27.08
C PRO A 361 -33.78 0.31 27.37
N GLN A 362 -34.23 0.00 28.58
CA GLN A 362 -34.61 -1.37 28.96
C GLN A 362 -35.69 -1.98 28.03
N ALA A 363 -36.54 -1.14 27.42
CA ALA A 363 -37.49 -1.57 26.41
C ALA A 363 -36.81 -2.08 25.12
N ALA A 364 -35.68 -1.48 24.72
CA ALA A 364 -34.88 -1.91 23.57
C ALA A 364 -34.16 -3.23 23.87
N GLU A 365 -33.65 -3.42 25.08
CA GLU A 365 -33.05 -4.69 25.52
C GLU A 365 -34.08 -5.83 25.48
N LYS A 366 -35.27 -5.61 26.04
CA LYS A 366 -36.37 -6.59 25.98
C LYS A 366 -36.79 -6.91 24.55
N LEU A 367 -36.79 -5.92 23.66
CA LEU A 367 -37.09 -6.13 22.25
C LEU A 367 -35.99 -6.97 21.57
N PHE A 368 -34.71 -6.69 21.86
CA PHE A 368 -33.57 -7.45 21.35
C PHE A 368 -33.67 -8.93 21.74
N GLU A 369 -33.88 -9.23 23.02
CA GLU A 369 -34.05 -10.61 23.51
C GLU A 369 -35.24 -11.32 22.82
N ALA A 370 -36.34 -10.60 22.62
CA ALA A 370 -37.53 -11.14 21.97
C ALA A 370 -37.34 -11.39 20.46
N ILE A 371 -36.47 -10.62 19.80
CA ILE A 371 -36.06 -10.83 18.40
C ILE A 371 -35.12 -12.03 18.34
N GLU A 372 -34.10 -12.07 19.19
CA GLU A 372 -33.10 -13.14 19.24
C GLU A 372 -33.76 -14.51 19.49
N ALA A 373 -34.69 -14.60 20.44
CA ALA A 373 -35.45 -15.82 20.73
C ALA A 373 -36.30 -16.33 19.55
N ARG A 374 -36.64 -15.46 18.59
CA ARG A 374 -37.41 -15.81 17.38
C ARG A 374 -36.54 -15.94 16.13
N MET A 375 -35.27 -15.57 16.20
CA MET A 375 -34.37 -15.58 15.06
C MET A 375 -33.88 -17.01 14.82
N PRO A 376 -34.14 -17.61 13.64
CA PRO A 376 -33.66 -18.96 13.37
C PRO A 376 -32.15 -18.94 13.15
N GLU A 377 -31.44 -19.95 13.67
CA GLU A 377 -30.04 -20.19 13.31
C GLU A 377 -29.94 -20.48 11.80
N ARG A 378 -29.03 -19.77 11.13
CA ARG A 378 -28.74 -19.95 9.70
C ARG A 378 -27.24 -20.10 9.51
N SER A 379 -26.83 -21.09 8.73
CA SER A 379 -25.44 -21.20 8.30
C SER A 379 -25.10 -20.08 7.32
N LEU A 380 -23.85 -19.63 7.31
CA LEU A 380 -23.36 -18.62 6.35
C LEU A 380 -23.57 -19.04 4.90
N LEU A 381 -23.35 -20.33 4.58
CA LEU A 381 -23.66 -20.88 3.27
C LEU A 381 -25.17 -20.83 2.97
N GLY A 382 -26.02 -21.08 3.97
CA GLY A 382 -27.46 -20.95 3.85
C GLY A 382 -27.89 -19.51 3.60
N ILE A 383 -27.24 -18.52 4.23
CA ILE A 383 -27.47 -17.09 3.96
C ILE A 383 -27.06 -16.75 2.53
N ALA A 384 -25.88 -17.19 2.08
CA ALA A 384 -25.41 -16.98 0.71
C ALA A 384 -26.38 -17.61 -0.32
N ALA A 385 -26.81 -18.86 -0.11
CA ALA A 385 -27.75 -19.52 -1.01
C ALA A 385 -29.15 -18.85 -1.01
N ARG A 386 -29.64 -18.41 0.15
CA ARG A 386 -30.93 -17.70 0.24
C ARG A 386 -30.87 -16.34 -0.45
N THR A 387 -29.82 -15.57 -0.23
CA THR A 387 -29.66 -14.28 -0.94
C THR A 387 -29.49 -14.50 -2.44
N ALA A 388 -28.78 -15.56 -2.87
CA ALA A 388 -28.67 -15.92 -4.29
C ALA A 388 -30.03 -16.18 -4.91
N TYR A 389 -30.89 -16.92 -4.20
CA TYR A 389 -32.24 -17.25 -4.61
C TYR A 389 -33.15 -16.03 -4.67
N TRP A 390 -33.22 -15.25 -3.59
CA TRP A 390 -34.14 -14.12 -3.47
C TRP A 390 -33.75 -12.92 -4.33
N LEU A 391 -32.44 -12.65 -4.44
CA LEU A 391 -31.93 -11.45 -5.12
C LEU A 391 -31.44 -11.73 -6.53
N GLY A 392 -31.33 -13.00 -6.93
CA GLY A 392 -30.89 -13.37 -8.28
C GLY A 392 -29.46 -12.98 -8.61
N TRP A 393 -28.63 -12.60 -7.63
CA TRP A 393 -27.26 -12.11 -7.89
C TRP A 393 -26.38 -13.15 -8.61
N HIS A 394 -26.73 -14.43 -8.53
CA HIS A 394 -26.04 -15.53 -9.20
C HIS A 394 -26.15 -15.45 -10.73
N HIS A 395 -27.14 -14.74 -11.27
CA HIS A 395 -27.27 -14.46 -12.71
C HIS A 395 -26.22 -13.48 -13.24
N CYS A 396 -25.55 -12.71 -12.36
CA CYS A 396 -24.42 -11.88 -12.76
C CYS A 396 -23.21 -12.72 -13.20
N PHE A 397 -23.16 -14.00 -12.84
CA PHE A 397 -22.03 -14.88 -13.11
C PHE A 397 -22.24 -15.70 -14.37
N GLY A 398 -21.15 -15.89 -15.11
CA GLY A 398 -21.16 -16.61 -16.37
C GLY A 398 -19.82 -16.55 -17.08
N PRO A 399 -19.58 -17.46 -18.03
CA PRO A 399 -18.35 -17.48 -18.78
C PRO A 399 -18.19 -16.20 -19.61
N ALA A 400 -16.96 -15.70 -19.74
CA ALA A 400 -16.67 -14.49 -20.54
C ALA A 400 -17.12 -14.61 -22.01
N SER A 401 -17.16 -15.84 -22.54
CA SER A 401 -17.62 -16.13 -23.91
C SER A 401 -19.14 -16.15 -24.09
N GLY A 402 -19.94 -16.08 -23.00
CA GLY A 402 -21.40 -16.20 -23.04
C GLY A 402 -21.94 -17.62 -23.35
N ALA A 403 -21.07 -18.57 -23.73
CA ALA A 403 -21.44 -19.95 -24.00
C ALA A 403 -21.63 -20.74 -22.70
N ASP A 404 -22.87 -21.14 -22.42
CA ASP A 404 -23.25 -21.76 -21.15
C ASP A 404 -22.59 -23.14 -20.99
N LEU A 405 -21.61 -23.24 -20.09
CA LEU A 405 -21.06 -24.53 -19.66
C LEU A 405 -22.14 -25.22 -18.84
N LYS A 406 -22.48 -26.48 -19.17
CA LYS A 406 -23.52 -27.28 -18.51
C LYS A 406 -23.21 -27.50 -17.01
N ILE A 407 -23.43 -26.49 -16.18
CA ILE A 407 -23.40 -26.59 -14.72
C ILE A 407 -24.77 -27.09 -14.28
N ARG A 408 -24.80 -28.27 -13.65
CA ARG A 408 -26.05 -28.95 -13.26
C ARG A 408 -26.85 -28.18 -12.20
N ASP A 409 -26.18 -27.51 -11.28
CA ASP A 409 -26.77 -26.69 -10.21
C ASP A 409 -26.07 -25.33 -10.16
N VAL A 410 -26.51 -24.41 -11.02
CA VAL A 410 -25.86 -23.10 -11.19
C VAL A 410 -25.87 -22.30 -9.89
N LEU A 411 -27.04 -22.21 -9.25
CA LEU A 411 -27.22 -21.45 -8.00
C LEU A 411 -26.36 -22.03 -6.89
N GLY A 412 -26.42 -23.33 -6.64
CA GLY A 412 -25.65 -23.95 -5.57
C GLY A 412 -24.15 -23.88 -5.82
N ARG A 413 -23.68 -24.05 -7.06
CA ARG A 413 -22.25 -23.94 -7.39
C ARG A 413 -21.72 -22.52 -7.29
N TYR A 414 -22.51 -21.51 -7.67
CA TYR A 414 -22.13 -20.11 -7.49
C TYR A 414 -22.18 -19.68 -6.02
N ALA A 415 -23.22 -20.07 -5.26
CA ALA A 415 -23.28 -19.85 -3.82
C ALA A 415 -22.08 -20.47 -3.09
N LEU A 416 -21.69 -21.68 -3.46
CA LEU A 416 -20.54 -22.35 -2.87
C LEU A 416 -19.21 -21.71 -3.28
N ALA A 417 -19.07 -21.28 -4.52
CA ALA A 417 -17.87 -20.58 -4.99
C ALA A 417 -17.68 -19.23 -4.27
N VAL A 418 -18.77 -18.46 -4.09
CA VAL A 418 -18.74 -17.20 -3.32
C VAL A 418 -18.43 -17.48 -1.85
N PHE A 419 -19.08 -18.47 -1.24
CA PHE A 419 -18.85 -18.83 0.15
C PHE A 419 -17.38 -19.22 0.38
N THR A 420 -16.87 -20.20 -0.39
CA THR A 420 -15.49 -20.72 -0.24
C THR A 420 -14.42 -19.68 -0.58
N GLY A 421 -14.71 -18.76 -1.50
CA GLY A 421 -13.88 -17.59 -1.79
C GLY A 421 -13.86 -16.59 -0.63
N GLY A 422 -15.03 -16.27 -0.07
CA GLY A 422 -15.18 -15.31 1.03
C GLY A 422 -14.53 -15.76 2.34
N ILE A 423 -14.57 -17.06 2.65
CA ILE A 423 -13.88 -17.61 3.83
C ILE A 423 -12.42 -18.01 3.56
N ASN A 424 -11.89 -17.71 2.37
CA ASN A 424 -10.53 -18.03 1.93
C ASN A 424 -10.13 -19.52 2.06
N LEU A 425 -11.11 -20.43 2.01
CA LEU A 425 -10.88 -21.88 2.12
C LEU A 425 -10.31 -22.45 0.81
N GLY A 426 -10.51 -21.78 -0.32
CA GLY A 426 -9.97 -22.17 -1.62
C GLY A 426 -10.57 -23.46 -2.20
N PRO A 427 -10.51 -23.69 -3.53
CA PRO A 427 -11.21 -24.81 -4.18
C PRO A 427 -10.78 -26.20 -3.71
N TYR A 428 -9.50 -26.36 -3.35
CA TYR A 428 -8.92 -27.67 -3.02
C TYR A 428 -9.23 -28.11 -1.59
N GLU A 429 -9.16 -27.20 -0.59
CA GLU A 429 -9.58 -27.56 0.77
C GLU A 429 -11.11 -27.65 0.87
N ALA A 430 -11.84 -26.78 0.17
CA ALA A 430 -13.30 -26.85 0.11
C ALA A 430 -13.80 -28.24 -0.37
N ALA A 431 -13.18 -28.80 -1.41
CA ALA A 431 -13.55 -30.11 -1.94
C ALA A 431 -13.25 -31.29 -0.99
N LYS A 432 -12.36 -31.13 0.01
CA LYS A 432 -12.11 -32.14 1.03
C LYS A 432 -13.20 -32.15 2.12
N HIS A 433 -13.82 -31.00 2.36
CA HIS A 433 -14.77 -30.80 3.46
C HIS A 433 -16.24 -30.72 3.01
N ILE A 434 -16.50 -30.51 1.72
CA ILE A 434 -17.85 -30.36 1.16
C ILE A 434 -18.13 -31.51 0.19
N ALA A 435 -19.09 -32.37 0.54
CA ALA A 435 -19.51 -33.48 -0.31
C ALA A 435 -20.20 -33.00 -1.61
N GLY A 436 -20.01 -33.74 -2.70
CA GLY A 436 -20.73 -33.51 -3.97
C GLY A 436 -20.11 -32.46 -4.90
N VAL A 437 -18.90 -31.97 -4.61
CA VAL A 437 -18.22 -30.94 -5.40
C VAL A 437 -16.72 -31.25 -5.53
N SER A 438 -16.18 -31.17 -6.75
CA SER A 438 -14.75 -31.35 -6.97
C SER A 438 -13.96 -30.02 -6.96
N ALA A 439 -12.69 -30.10 -6.57
CA ALA A 439 -11.78 -28.94 -6.59
C ALA A 439 -11.66 -28.32 -7.99
N ARG A 440 -11.68 -29.18 -9.03
CA ARG A 440 -11.65 -28.75 -10.43
C ARG A 440 -12.88 -27.95 -10.81
N GLU A 441 -14.06 -28.38 -10.39
CA GLU A 441 -15.31 -27.67 -10.66
C GLU A 441 -15.35 -26.31 -9.95
N LEU A 442 -14.98 -26.23 -8.67
CA LEU A 442 -14.92 -24.96 -7.94
C LEU A 442 -13.90 -24.00 -8.52
N SER A 443 -12.72 -24.50 -8.88
CA SER A 443 -11.67 -23.72 -9.54
C SER A 443 -12.15 -23.20 -10.90
N MET A 444 -12.85 -24.02 -11.68
CA MET A 444 -13.40 -23.62 -12.98
C MET A 444 -14.45 -22.53 -12.84
N VAL A 445 -15.41 -22.69 -11.92
CA VAL A 445 -16.44 -21.67 -11.64
C VAL A 445 -15.78 -20.36 -11.20
N ARG A 446 -14.89 -20.42 -10.21
CA ARG A 446 -14.22 -19.22 -9.69
C ARG A 446 -13.40 -18.50 -10.75
N ASN A 447 -12.62 -19.22 -11.55
CA ASN A 447 -11.67 -18.60 -12.47
C ASN A 447 -12.27 -18.25 -13.84
N ARG A 448 -13.40 -18.86 -14.25
CA ARG A 448 -13.99 -18.65 -15.58
C ARG A 448 -15.35 -17.95 -15.55
N HIS A 449 -16.10 -18.04 -14.46
CA HIS A 449 -17.46 -17.50 -14.37
C HIS A 449 -17.58 -16.25 -13.49
N ILE A 450 -16.59 -16.02 -12.61
CA ILE A 450 -16.55 -14.90 -11.68
C ILE A 450 -15.32 -14.05 -12.00
N ASP A 451 -15.56 -12.78 -12.29
CA ASP A 451 -14.54 -11.75 -12.38
C ASP A 451 -14.92 -10.58 -11.48
N LEU A 452 -14.03 -9.60 -11.32
CA LEU A 452 -14.25 -8.47 -10.42
C LEU A 452 -15.49 -7.65 -10.81
N ALA A 453 -15.74 -7.46 -12.11
CA ALA A 453 -16.89 -6.70 -12.59
C ALA A 453 -18.22 -7.41 -12.24
N LYS A 454 -18.29 -8.71 -12.47
CA LYS A 454 -19.46 -9.53 -12.12
C LYS A 454 -19.66 -9.65 -10.62
N LEU A 455 -18.57 -9.73 -9.85
CA LEU A 455 -18.64 -9.71 -8.40
C LEU A 455 -19.19 -8.38 -7.90
N ASN A 456 -18.72 -7.26 -8.44
CA ASN A 456 -19.24 -5.93 -8.12
C ASN A 456 -20.72 -5.79 -8.51
N ALA A 457 -21.14 -6.35 -9.64
CA ALA A 457 -22.56 -6.39 -10.03
C ALA A 457 -23.41 -7.20 -9.03
N ALA A 458 -22.92 -8.35 -8.58
CA ALA A 458 -23.57 -9.15 -7.54
C ALA A 458 -23.63 -8.42 -6.20
N ILE A 459 -22.55 -7.73 -5.80
CA ILE A 459 -22.50 -6.87 -4.60
C ILE A 459 -23.54 -5.76 -4.72
N ALA A 460 -23.60 -5.07 -5.86
CA ALA A 460 -24.58 -4.01 -6.10
C ALA A 460 -26.02 -4.53 -5.97
N ALA A 461 -26.32 -5.73 -6.47
CA ALA A 461 -27.64 -6.34 -6.30
C ALA A 461 -28.00 -6.55 -4.82
N VAL A 462 -27.04 -7.02 -4.01
CA VAL A 462 -27.23 -7.21 -2.57
C VAL A 462 -27.38 -5.88 -1.83
N VAL A 463 -26.50 -4.90 -2.10
CA VAL A 463 -26.51 -3.58 -1.47
C VAL A 463 -27.77 -2.80 -1.82
N ASN A 464 -28.20 -2.82 -3.07
CA ASN A 464 -29.43 -2.14 -3.49
C ASN A 464 -30.67 -2.74 -2.83
N ALA A 465 -30.71 -4.08 -2.68
CA ALA A 465 -31.79 -4.74 -1.95
C ALA A 465 -31.78 -4.39 -0.47
N PHE A 466 -30.59 -4.34 0.15
CA PHE A 466 -30.42 -3.92 1.55
C PHE A 466 -30.89 -2.48 1.76
N ASN A 467 -30.54 -1.54 0.87
CA ASN A 467 -30.96 -0.14 0.93
C ASN A 467 -32.49 0.05 0.80
N GLY A 468 -33.21 -0.95 0.27
CA GLY A 468 -34.66 -0.96 0.23
C GLY A 468 -35.34 -1.30 1.56
N LEU A 469 -34.59 -1.78 2.57
CA LEU A 469 -35.16 -2.19 3.86
C LEU A 469 -35.42 -0.99 4.77
N ASP A 470 -36.57 -0.98 5.44
CA ASP A 470 -36.95 0.09 6.37
C ASP A 470 -35.96 0.26 7.54
N VAL A 471 -35.26 -0.83 7.92
CA VAL A 471 -34.24 -0.80 8.96
C VAL A 471 -33.08 0.13 8.62
N VAL A 472 -32.74 0.29 7.34
CA VAL A 472 -31.64 1.17 6.91
C VAL A 472 -32.01 2.63 7.14
N LYS A 473 -33.27 3.00 6.89
CA LYS A 473 -33.79 4.36 7.15
C LYS A 473 -33.89 4.67 8.64
N ALA A 474 -33.97 3.66 9.50
CA ALA A 474 -33.97 3.85 10.94
C ALA A 474 -32.58 4.25 11.48
N TRP A 475 -31.50 4.02 10.71
CA TRP A 475 -30.11 4.28 11.13
C TRP A 475 -29.57 5.61 10.59
N GLY A 476 -30.29 6.29 9.69
CA GLY A 476 -29.92 7.57 9.11
C GLY A 476 -30.54 7.78 7.72
N ASP A 477 -30.17 8.88 7.07
CA ASP A 477 -30.58 9.20 5.68
C ASP A 477 -29.78 8.41 4.62
N GLY A 478 -28.88 7.53 5.05
CA GLY A 478 -28.01 6.73 4.19
C GLY A 478 -26.85 7.50 3.56
N THR A 479 -26.64 8.77 3.91
CA THR A 479 -25.54 9.60 3.38
C THR A 479 -24.22 9.42 4.13
N SER A 480 -24.30 8.88 5.35
CA SER A 480 -23.14 8.60 6.21
C SER A 480 -23.10 7.13 6.63
N VAL A 481 -21.95 6.48 6.46
CA VAL A 481 -21.64 5.16 7.00
C VAL A 481 -20.43 5.28 7.92
N ALA A 482 -20.55 4.77 9.14
CA ALA A 482 -19.40 4.49 9.99
C ALA A 482 -18.80 3.15 9.54
N ALA A 483 -17.82 3.19 8.65
CA ALA A 483 -17.02 2.02 8.31
C ALA A 483 -15.90 1.88 9.34
N ASP A 484 -16.02 0.92 10.25
CA ASP A 484 -14.87 0.46 11.03
C ASP A 484 -14.02 -0.41 10.10
N GLY A 485 -12.92 0.14 9.63
CA GLY A 485 -11.96 -0.56 8.77
C GLY A 485 -11.22 -1.60 9.58
N THR A 486 -11.62 -2.88 9.45
CA THR A 486 -10.80 -4.02 9.87
C THR A 486 -10.00 -4.57 8.71
#